data_AF-A0A7S3J3B7-F1
#
_entry.id   AF-A0A7S3J3B7-F1
#
_cell.length_a   1.000
_cell.length_b   1.000
_cell.length_c   1.000
_cell.angle_alpha   90.00
_cell.angle_beta   90.00
_cell.angle_gamma   90.00
#
_symmetry.space_group_name_H-M   'P 1'
#
loop_
_entity.id
_entity.type
_entity.pdbx_description
1 polymer ?
#
loop_
_entity_poly.entity_id
_entity_poly.type
_entity_poly.pdbx_seq_one_letter_code
_entity_poly.pdbx_strand_id
1 'polypeptide(L)'
;CKSKARSARFCAGCLSRSSRPLKPSPGPSSTTRVARRRWRCASSGLKSSKSLRLSSTFRSTSCSSRRAPALRRSSSSGSATRCTAGYTRCLCSRSSNKEKRAVVVDVNSTTDTLQRPLPLNTNRLLKVAATDLGMSPHETLKTAEALYHSGHISYYKTSSTSYGSKFRLEDVLAAHQLHSEWGKYALSLLEKGFDRPDRGELVGGVLPLVPIKSAEKGKLTASEWKVYQLITKNFLASISKPATVNCVDASFKIGDELFGLHAQSLQNKGFLGIMPGLSSVGTDELPKFKL
;
A
#
# COMPACT_ATOMS: atom_id res chain seq x y z
N CYS A 1 -54.59 -26.04 21.95
CA CYS A 1 -55.04 -25.51 23.25
C CYS A 1 -55.11 -26.68 24.24
N LYS A 2 -54.38 -26.65 25.37
CA LYS A 2 -54.37 -27.64 26.48
C LYS A 2 -53.99 -29.10 26.12
N SER A 3 -53.31 -29.95 26.90
CA SER A 3 -52.24 -29.90 27.93
C SER A 3 -52.36 -31.16 28.83
N LYS A 4 -51.23 -31.67 29.35
CA LYS A 4 -51.07 -32.75 30.38
C LYS A 4 -51.16 -34.19 29.84
N ALA A 5 -50.23 -35.14 30.02
CA ALA A 5 -49.09 -35.38 30.93
C ALA A 5 -49.36 -36.12 32.26
N ARG A 6 -48.74 -37.31 32.41
CA ARG A 6 -48.34 -38.09 33.62
C ARG A 6 -47.69 -39.42 33.12
N SER A 7 -46.79 -40.17 33.78
CA SER A 7 -45.62 -39.93 34.66
C SER A 7 -45.40 -41.17 35.57
N ALA A 8 -44.27 -41.88 35.43
CA ALA A 8 -43.66 -42.83 36.40
C ALA A 8 -42.20 -43.13 35.92
N ARG A 9 -41.11 -42.90 36.69
CA ARG A 9 -40.50 -43.68 37.82
C ARG A 9 -39.94 -45.05 37.37
N PHE A 10 -38.77 -45.57 37.80
CA PHE A 10 -37.70 -45.12 38.73
C PHE A 10 -36.37 -45.92 38.49
N CYS A 11 -35.39 -45.81 39.41
CA CYS A 11 -34.05 -46.49 39.51
C CYS A 11 -32.91 -45.83 38.70
N ALA A 12 -31.83 -45.23 39.24
CA ALA A 12 -31.08 -45.24 40.53
C ALA A 12 -29.86 -46.20 40.59
N GLY A 13 -28.69 -45.65 40.99
CA GLY A 13 -27.35 -46.28 40.99
C GLY A 13 -26.29 -45.37 40.32
N CYS A 14 -25.49 -44.47 40.95
CA CYS A 14 -24.57 -44.59 42.12
C CYS A 14 -23.46 -45.64 41.91
N LEU A 15 -22.15 -45.49 42.21
CA LEU A 15 -21.21 -44.45 42.74
C LEU A 15 -19.75 -44.94 42.39
N SER A 16 -18.60 -44.24 42.55
CA SER A 16 -18.18 -42.82 42.42
C SER A 16 -16.65 -42.70 42.69
N ARG A 17 -16.02 -41.53 42.39
CA ARG A 17 -14.67 -41.07 42.86
C ARG A 17 -13.45 -41.80 42.24
N SER A 18 -12.27 -41.18 42.09
CA SER A 18 -11.55 -40.33 43.06
C SER A 18 -10.68 -39.18 42.51
N SER A 19 -10.62 -38.11 43.29
CA SER A 19 -9.56 -37.07 43.33
C SER A 19 -8.23 -37.64 43.88
N ARG A 20 -7.03 -37.02 43.74
CA ARG A 20 -6.52 -35.83 44.49
C ARG A 20 -5.01 -35.51 44.08
N PRO A 21 -4.16 -34.66 44.73
CA PRO A 21 -3.71 -33.38 44.13
C PRO A 21 -2.19 -33.02 44.10
N LEU A 22 -1.85 -31.93 43.36
CA LEU A 22 -0.84 -30.85 43.58
C LEU A 22 0.54 -31.07 44.25
N LYS A 23 1.62 -30.57 43.59
CA LYS A 23 2.68 -29.59 44.02
C LYS A 23 4.01 -29.80 43.21
N PRO A 24 5.14 -29.07 43.43
CA PRO A 24 5.44 -27.75 42.87
C PRO A 24 6.78 -27.68 42.08
N SER A 25 7.15 -26.48 41.61
CA SER A 25 8.39 -26.18 40.86
C SER A 25 9.66 -26.03 41.70
N PRO A 26 10.86 -26.35 41.16
CA PRO A 26 12.15 -25.84 41.65
C PRO A 26 12.79 -24.78 40.72
N GLY A 27 13.71 -23.99 41.29
CA GLY A 27 14.48 -22.92 40.64
C GLY A 27 15.89 -23.32 40.13
N PRO A 28 16.80 -22.35 39.91
CA PRO A 28 17.85 -22.48 38.89
C PRO A 28 19.29 -22.79 39.37
N SER A 29 20.05 -23.48 38.50
CA SER A 29 21.51 -23.61 38.43
C SER A 29 21.85 -24.38 37.12
N SER A 30 23.02 -24.35 36.48
CA SER A 30 24.26 -23.58 36.63
C SER A 30 25.02 -23.51 35.27
N THR A 31 25.86 -22.48 35.10
CA THR A 31 27.06 -22.40 34.24
C THR A 31 27.30 -23.36 33.05
N THR A 32 27.42 -22.79 31.84
CA THR A 32 28.48 -23.18 30.88
C THR A 32 29.16 -21.96 30.28
N ARG A 33 30.49 -21.98 30.21
CA ARG A 33 31.39 -20.88 29.84
C ARG A 33 31.98 -21.13 28.44
N VAL A 34 31.70 -20.28 27.45
CA VAL A 34 32.45 -20.29 26.17
C VAL A 34 32.78 -18.87 25.65
N ALA A 35 34.06 -18.69 25.32
CA ALA A 35 34.70 -17.69 24.44
C ALA A 35 34.23 -16.22 24.42
N ARG A 36 35.07 -15.36 25.01
CA ARG A 36 35.19 -13.94 24.65
C ARG A 36 35.62 -13.78 23.18
N ARG A 37 35.02 -12.85 22.43
CA ARG A 37 35.79 -11.98 21.51
C ARG A 37 35.49 -10.52 21.79
N ARG A 38 36.55 -9.72 21.73
CA ARG A 38 36.68 -8.40 22.36
C ARG A 38 37.00 -7.39 21.27
N TRP A 39 36.09 -6.46 20.99
CA TRP A 39 36.42 -5.26 20.23
C TRP A 39 36.45 -4.07 21.20
N ARG A 40 37.56 -3.34 21.18
CA ARG A 40 37.74 -2.12 21.97
C ARG A 40 37.32 -0.93 21.13
N CYS A 41 36.57 -0.01 21.73
CA CYS A 41 36.72 1.42 21.47
C CYS A 41 36.90 2.13 22.83
N ALA A 42 38.10 2.63 23.09
CA ALA A 42 38.25 3.90 23.80
C ALA A 42 37.82 5.01 22.81
N SER A 43 37.48 6.25 23.16
CA SER A 43 37.53 7.09 24.38
C SER A 43 36.58 8.28 24.06
N SER A 44 36.18 9.23 24.89
CA SER A 44 36.41 9.60 26.30
C SER A 44 35.30 10.58 26.66
N GLY A 45 34.82 10.58 27.91
CA GLY A 45 33.88 11.61 28.38
C GLY A 45 34.59 12.89 28.84
N LEU A 46 33.91 14.03 28.73
CA LEU A 46 34.21 15.26 29.46
C LEU A 46 32.90 15.97 29.83
N LYS A 47 32.87 16.64 30.99
CA LYS A 47 31.65 17.04 31.70
C LYS A 47 31.47 18.57 31.75
N SER A 48 30.21 18.99 31.98
CA SER A 48 29.82 20.05 32.93
C SER A 48 29.95 21.55 32.58
N SER A 49 28.81 22.13 32.17
CA SER A 49 28.06 23.18 32.91
C SER A 49 28.51 24.67 32.96
N LYS A 50 27.47 25.54 32.97
CA LYS A 50 27.40 26.97 33.44
C LYS A 50 28.11 28.02 32.57
N SER A 51 27.69 29.30 32.51
CA SER A 51 26.37 29.96 32.69
C SER A 51 26.47 31.48 32.36
N LEU A 52 25.33 32.18 32.19
CA LEU A 52 25.08 33.64 32.38
C LEU A 52 25.30 34.66 31.23
N ARG A 53 24.19 35.39 30.95
CA ARG A 53 24.01 36.87 30.74
C ARG A 53 24.63 37.54 29.50
N LEU A 54 23.79 38.16 28.63
CA LEU A 54 23.45 39.61 28.55
C LEU A 54 24.73 40.47 28.40
N SER A 55 24.95 41.24 27.34
CA SER A 55 24.15 42.33 26.74
C SER A 55 24.92 42.79 25.46
N SER A 56 24.58 43.77 24.61
CA SER A 56 23.45 44.68 24.33
C SER A 56 23.75 45.36 22.98
N THR A 57 22.75 46.02 22.36
CA THR A 57 22.91 47.17 21.42
C THR A 57 23.70 46.96 20.11
N PHE A 58 23.51 47.65 18.97
CA PHE A 58 22.51 48.58 18.42
C PHE A 58 23.18 49.22 17.19
N ARG A 59 22.76 48.93 15.95
CA ARG A 59 22.61 49.94 14.87
C ARG A 59 22.12 49.37 13.55
N SER A 60 21.25 50.13 12.92
CA SER A 60 20.85 50.05 11.52
C SER A 60 21.87 50.74 10.62
N THR A 61 22.01 50.27 9.37
CA THR A 61 22.34 51.14 8.23
C THR A 61 21.89 50.54 6.89
N SER A 62 21.05 51.32 6.19
CA SER A 62 21.00 51.51 4.73
C SER A 62 21.24 50.33 3.79
N CYS A 63 20.15 49.89 3.14
CA CYS A 63 20.19 49.18 1.87
C CYS A 63 20.56 50.15 0.72
N SER A 64 21.76 49.99 0.13
CA SER A 64 22.08 50.58 -1.19
C SER A 64 23.38 50.05 -1.80
N SER A 65 23.27 49.26 -2.87
CA SER A 65 23.98 49.48 -4.16
C SER A 65 23.92 48.26 -5.06
N ARG A 66 23.82 48.51 -6.38
CA ARG A 66 23.85 47.48 -7.42
C ARG A 66 25.30 47.07 -7.69
N ARG A 67 25.60 45.78 -7.76
CA ARG A 67 26.71 45.26 -8.59
C ARG A 67 26.23 44.03 -9.36
N ALA A 68 26.54 44.02 -10.66
CA ALA A 68 26.17 42.93 -11.56
C ALA A 68 27.03 41.67 -11.29
N PRO A 69 26.49 40.45 -11.44
CA PRO A 69 27.30 39.23 -11.48
C PRO A 69 28.02 39.14 -12.83
N ALA A 70 29.32 38.87 -12.79
CA ALA A 70 30.13 38.67 -13.99
C ALA A 70 29.85 37.31 -14.66
N LEU A 71 30.02 37.27 -15.98
CA LEU A 71 29.99 36.05 -16.78
C LEU A 71 31.15 35.10 -16.41
N ARG A 72 30.85 33.88 -15.96
CA ARG A 72 31.74 32.72 -16.10
C ARG A 72 30.97 31.47 -16.50
N ARG A 73 31.27 30.96 -17.71
CA ARG A 73 31.17 29.55 -18.08
C ARG A 73 32.26 28.76 -17.32
N SER A 74 32.20 27.45 -17.09
CA SER A 74 31.13 26.44 -17.16
C SER A 74 31.71 25.11 -16.67
N SER A 75 30.97 24.31 -15.88
CA SER A 75 31.16 22.85 -15.84
C SER A 75 29.92 22.17 -15.27
N SER A 76 29.71 20.92 -15.67
CA SER A 76 28.42 20.23 -15.66
C SER A 76 28.19 19.31 -14.45
N SER A 77 27.01 19.41 -13.84
CA SER A 77 26.27 18.26 -13.31
C SER A 77 24.77 18.61 -13.20
N GLY A 78 24.06 18.46 -14.33
CA GLY A 78 22.66 18.86 -14.47
C GLY A 78 21.72 18.05 -13.59
N SER A 79 20.95 18.75 -12.76
CA SER A 79 19.88 18.22 -11.91
C SER A 79 18.81 17.47 -12.70
N ALA A 80 18.39 16.31 -12.18
CA ALA A 80 17.26 15.57 -12.69
C ALA A 80 15.93 16.26 -12.33
N THR A 81 15.47 17.18 -13.16
CA THR A 81 14.12 17.77 -13.03
C THR A 81 13.07 16.70 -13.36
N ARG A 82 12.16 16.49 -12.42
CA ARG A 82 11.11 15.47 -12.47
C ARG A 82 9.96 16.00 -13.35
N CYS A 83 9.73 15.42 -14.53
CA CYS A 83 8.56 15.71 -15.36
C CYS A 83 7.59 14.53 -15.34
N THR A 84 6.32 14.81 -15.04
CA THR A 84 5.23 13.84 -14.94
C THR A 84 4.41 13.82 -16.22
N ALA A 85 4.67 12.84 -17.09
CA ALA A 85 3.76 12.36 -18.14
C ALA A 85 4.20 10.95 -18.54
N GLY A 86 3.26 10.05 -18.85
CA GLY A 86 3.50 8.62 -19.07
C GLY A 86 4.14 8.26 -20.42
N TYR A 87 5.15 9.01 -20.89
CA TYR A 87 5.92 8.67 -22.08
C TYR A 87 7.27 8.07 -21.71
N THR A 88 7.53 6.85 -22.16
CA THR A 88 8.76 6.14 -21.86
C THR A 88 9.97 6.88 -22.44
N ARG A 89 11.03 7.03 -21.63
CA ARG A 89 12.23 7.82 -21.94
C ARG A 89 12.91 7.30 -23.22
N CYS A 90 12.75 8.02 -24.33
CA CYS A 90 13.47 7.74 -25.57
C CYS A 90 14.98 7.92 -25.33
N LEU A 91 15.75 6.83 -25.50
CA LEU A 91 17.21 6.84 -25.39
C LEU A 91 17.82 7.35 -26.70
N CYS A 92 17.59 8.63 -27.02
CA CYS A 92 18.27 9.27 -28.14
C CYS A 92 19.76 9.45 -27.82
N SER A 93 20.58 8.49 -28.25
CA SER A 93 21.94 8.79 -28.68
C SER A 93 21.90 10.00 -29.62
N ARG A 94 22.88 10.90 -29.50
CA ARG A 94 22.94 12.13 -30.32
C ARG A 94 23.21 11.78 -31.79
N SER A 95 22.16 11.50 -32.54
CA SER A 95 22.24 11.36 -33.99
C SER A 95 22.25 12.73 -34.66
N SER A 96 23.15 12.92 -35.60
CA SER A 96 23.39 14.19 -36.30
C SER A 96 22.72 14.25 -37.68
N ASN A 97 21.65 13.47 -37.89
CA ASN A 97 21.07 13.29 -39.22
C ASN A 97 19.96 14.31 -39.54
N LYS A 98 19.94 14.78 -40.80
CA LYS A 98 19.08 15.88 -41.29
C LYS A 98 17.73 15.42 -41.86
N GLU A 99 17.37 14.16 -41.68
CA GLU A 99 16.17 13.59 -42.29
C GLU A 99 14.88 14.01 -41.58
N LYS A 100 13.84 14.30 -42.38
CA LYS A 100 12.55 14.83 -41.90
C LYS A 100 11.38 13.86 -42.12
N ARG A 101 11.65 12.61 -42.50
CA ARG A 101 10.63 11.60 -42.80
C ARG A 101 10.91 10.34 -41.99
N ALA A 102 9.84 9.78 -41.43
CA ALA A 102 9.86 8.50 -40.74
C ALA A 102 9.03 7.51 -41.56
N VAL A 103 9.56 6.32 -41.79
CA VAL A 103 8.85 5.19 -42.40
C VAL A 103 8.41 4.25 -41.29
N VAL A 104 7.15 3.84 -41.27
CA VAL A 104 6.65 2.82 -40.35
C VAL A 104 7.16 1.46 -40.83
N VAL A 105 7.85 0.72 -39.96
CA VAL A 105 8.43 -0.60 -40.26
C VAL A 105 7.52 -1.72 -39.77
N ASP A 106 7.01 -1.57 -38.55
CA ASP A 106 6.17 -2.56 -37.88
C ASP A 106 5.21 -1.88 -36.92
N VAL A 107 4.02 -2.47 -36.73
CA VAL A 107 2.97 -2.00 -35.83
C VAL A 107 2.29 -3.22 -35.23
N ASN A 108 2.53 -3.44 -33.94
CA ASN A 108 1.87 -4.48 -33.16
C ASN A 108 0.85 -3.85 -32.21
N SER A 109 -0.33 -4.45 -32.11
CA SER A 109 -1.39 -4.02 -31.19
C SER A 109 -1.86 -5.20 -30.34
N THR A 110 -1.61 -5.13 -29.03
CA THR A 110 -1.98 -6.17 -28.07
C THR A 110 -2.96 -5.63 -27.02
N THR A 111 -3.69 -6.52 -26.35
CA THR A 111 -4.52 -6.17 -25.19
C THR A 111 -3.91 -6.82 -23.95
N ASP A 112 -3.32 -6.00 -23.09
CA ASP A 112 -2.69 -6.44 -21.84
C ASP A 112 -3.64 -6.29 -20.65
N THR A 113 -3.40 -7.09 -19.60
CA THR A 113 -4.23 -7.09 -18.39
C THR A 113 -3.42 -6.67 -17.16
N LEU A 114 -3.67 -5.45 -16.69
CA LEU A 114 -3.09 -4.91 -15.46
C LEU A 114 -3.60 -5.69 -14.25
N GLN A 115 -2.66 -6.27 -13.50
CA GLN A 115 -2.95 -7.09 -12.34
C GLN A 115 -3.42 -6.23 -11.16
N ARG A 116 -4.56 -6.61 -10.58
CA ARG A 116 -5.12 -6.04 -9.34
C ARG A 116 -4.16 -6.19 -8.16
N PRO A 117 -4.20 -5.29 -7.15
CA PRO A 117 -3.38 -5.44 -5.96
C PRO A 117 -3.76 -6.70 -5.16
N LEU A 118 -2.77 -7.29 -4.50
CA LEU A 118 -3.01 -8.38 -3.54
C LEU A 118 -3.76 -7.87 -2.30
N PRO A 119 -4.52 -8.73 -1.60
CA PRO A 119 -5.01 -8.48 -0.26
C PRO A 119 -3.90 -7.95 0.67
N LEU A 120 -4.23 -6.92 1.44
CA LEU A 120 -3.23 -6.15 2.17
C LEU A 120 -2.77 -6.90 3.42
N ASN A 121 -1.46 -7.09 3.56
CA ASN A 121 -0.82 -7.61 4.78
C ASN A 121 -0.08 -6.49 5.53
N THR A 122 0.33 -6.74 6.78
CA THR A 122 0.96 -5.70 7.63
C THR A 122 2.22 -5.12 6.97
N ASN A 123 3.04 -5.94 6.33
CA ASN A 123 4.27 -5.49 5.66
C ASN A 123 4.00 -4.59 4.44
N ARG A 124 2.94 -4.87 3.66
CA ARG A 124 2.47 -3.99 2.58
C ARG A 124 1.89 -2.70 3.14
N LEU A 125 1.04 -2.77 4.17
CA LEU A 125 0.45 -1.60 4.82
C LEU A 125 1.54 -0.61 5.26
N LEU A 126 2.59 -1.07 5.93
CA LEU A 126 3.66 -0.21 6.43
C LEU A 126 4.46 0.46 5.31
N LYS A 127 4.72 -0.26 4.20
CA LYS A 127 5.39 0.30 3.03
C LYS A 127 4.55 1.38 2.37
N VAL A 128 3.27 1.10 2.10
CA VAL A 128 2.38 2.04 1.41
C VAL A 128 2.03 3.24 2.30
N ALA A 129 1.84 3.06 3.61
CA ALA A 129 1.63 4.17 4.54
C ALA A 129 2.85 5.11 4.64
N ALA A 130 4.07 4.57 4.56
CA ALA A 130 5.29 5.38 4.54
C ALA A 130 5.42 6.20 3.23
N THR A 131 5.06 5.62 2.08
CA THR A 131 5.16 6.30 0.77
C THR A 131 4.01 7.27 0.51
N ASP A 132 2.77 6.85 0.74
CA ASP A 132 1.57 7.58 0.30
C ASP A 132 1.01 8.50 1.40
N LEU A 133 1.15 8.11 2.67
CA LEU A 133 0.60 8.85 3.82
C LEU A 133 1.67 9.62 4.61
N GLY A 134 2.95 9.35 4.37
CA GLY A 134 4.09 9.91 5.10
C GLY A 134 4.15 9.49 6.57
N MET A 135 3.48 8.38 6.95
CA MET A 135 3.39 7.93 8.34
C MET A 135 4.57 7.03 8.72
N SER A 136 5.07 7.14 9.94
CA SER A 136 6.09 6.19 10.42
C SER A 136 5.47 4.79 10.60
N PRO A 137 6.27 3.71 10.52
CA PRO A 137 5.79 2.35 10.77
C PRO A 137 5.17 2.18 12.16
N HIS A 138 5.71 2.86 13.18
CA HIS A 138 5.21 2.78 14.55
C HIS A 138 3.84 3.45 14.69
N GLU A 139 3.67 4.66 14.15
CA GLU A 139 2.37 5.35 14.13
C GLU A 139 1.34 4.55 13.34
N THR A 140 1.71 4.02 12.16
CA THR A 140 0.82 3.20 11.33
C THR A 140 0.31 1.97 12.08
N LEU A 141 1.17 1.25 12.80
CA LEU A 141 0.75 0.11 13.63
C LEU A 141 -0.15 0.54 14.78
N LYS A 142 0.19 1.63 15.50
CA LYS A 142 -0.63 2.16 16.60
C LYS A 142 -2.03 2.59 16.11
N THR A 143 -2.11 3.20 14.93
CA THR A 143 -3.36 3.58 14.27
C THR A 143 -4.18 2.37 13.84
N ALA A 144 -3.55 1.36 13.23
CA ALA A 144 -4.23 0.11 12.86
C ALA A 144 -4.72 -0.66 14.10
N GLU A 145 -3.99 -0.61 15.21
CA GLU A 145 -4.40 -1.20 16.49
C GLU A 145 -5.64 -0.51 17.08
N ALA A 146 -5.74 0.83 16.98
CA ALA A 146 -6.95 1.56 17.39
C ALA A 146 -8.17 1.23 16.50
N LEU A 147 -7.96 1.12 15.17
CA LEU A 147 -8.98 0.69 14.21
C LEU A 147 -9.45 -0.76 14.44
N TYR A 148 -8.57 -1.65 14.92
CA TYR A 148 -8.93 -3.01 15.31
C TYR A 148 -9.78 -3.02 16.59
N HIS A 149 -9.34 -2.32 17.65
CA HIS A 149 -10.09 -2.28 18.92
C HIS A 149 -11.47 -1.61 18.80
N SER A 150 -11.65 -0.68 17.87
CA SER A 150 -12.95 -0.07 17.53
C SER A 150 -13.82 -0.94 16.61
N GLY A 151 -13.32 -2.10 16.16
CA GLY A 151 -14.05 -3.07 15.33
C GLY A 151 -14.21 -2.65 13.86
N HIS A 152 -13.36 -1.74 13.36
CA HIS A 152 -13.42 -1.28 11.97
C HIS A 152 -12.65 -2.18 11.00
N ILE A 153 -11.57 -2.82 11.45
CA ILE A 153 -10.73 -3.71 10.62
C ILE A 153 -10.49 -5.07 11.26
N SER A 154 -10.12 -6.06 10.45
CA SER A 154 -9.59 -7.35 10.91
C SER A 154 -8.25 -7.20 11.65
N TYR A 155 -7.77 -8.28 12.28
CA TYR A 155 -6.58 -8.25 13.11
C TYR A 155 -5.34 -7.72 12.37
N TYR A 156 -4.78 -6.63 12.90
CA TYR A 156 -3.81 -5.78 12.19
C TYR A 156 -2.41 -6.38 11.99
N LYS A 157 -2.10 -7.51 12.66
CA LYS A 157 -0.84 -8.25 12.57
C LYS A 157 -1.08 -9.55 11.79
N THR A 158 -0.87 -9.49 10.47
CA THR A 158 -1.12 -10.60 9.54
C THR A 158 -0.10 -10.59 8.38
N SER A 159 0.40 -11.77 8.03
CA SER A 159 1.23 -12.01 6.85
C SER A 159 0.41 -12.47 5.63
N SER A 160 -0.81 -12.95 5.85
CA SER A 160 -1.70 -13.51 4.84
C SER A 160 -2.00 -12.53 3.71
N THR A 161 -2.10 -13.08 2.50
CA THR A 161 -2.41 -12.37 1.25
C THR A 161 -3.55 -13.01 0.47
N SER A 162 -4.34 -13.90 1.11
CA SER A 162 -5.55 -14.49 0.54
C SER A 162 -6.69 -14.48 1.57
N TYR A 163 -7.92 -14.24 1.13
CA TYR A 163 -9.11 -14.23 1.99
C TYR A 163 -9.56 -15.65 2.41
N GLY A 164 -9.12 -16.69 1.70
CA GLY A 164 -9.62 -18.05 1.87
C GLY A 164 -11.03 -18.27 1.29
N SER A 165 -11.37 -19.53 0.98
CA SER A 165 -12.62 -19.91 0.32
C SER A 165 -13.87 -19.72 1.19
N LYS A 166 -13.73 -19.82 2.51
CA LYS A 166 -14.81 -19.72 3.50
C LYS A 166 -15.22 -18.27 3.82
N PHE A 167 -14.41 -17.28 3.46
CA PHE A 167 -14.70 -15.88 3.78
C PHE A 167 -15.74 -15.29 2.82
N ARG A 168 -16.82 -14.73 3.38
CA ARG A 168 -17.93 -14.13 2.63
C ARG A 168 -17.64 -12.67 2.34
N LEU A 169 -17.25 -12.39 1.10
CA LEU A 169 -16.95 -11.03 0.64
C LEU A 169 -18.23 -10.19 0.47
N GLU A 170 -19.38 -10.84 0.20
CA GLU A 170 -20.69 -10.19 0.14
C GLU A 170 -21.01 -9.40 1.41
N ASP A 171 -20.77 -9.98 2.59
CA ASP A 171 -21.14 -9.39 3.87
C ASP A 171 -20.37 -8.08 4.15
N VAL A 172 -19.11 -8.03 3.72
CA VAL A 172 -18.26 -6.82 3.81
C VAL A 172 -18.72 -5.76 2.80
N LEU A 173 -19.01 -6.16 1.56
CA LEU A 173 -19.52 -5.24 0.52
C LEU A 173 -20.85 -4.62 0.93
N ALA A 174 -21.78 -5.42 1.47
CA ALA A 174 -23.08 -4.96 1.96
C ALA A 174 -22.92 -3.95 3.12
N ALA A 175 -21.98 -4.18 4.04
CA ALA A 175 -21.66 -3.22 5.11
C ALA A 175 -21.14 -1.87 4.56
N HIS A 176 -20.48 -1.86 3.39
CA HIS A 176 -19.88 -0.69 2.77
C HIS A 176 -20.75 0.03 1.72
N GLN A 177 -21.88 -0.56 1.30
CA GLN A 177 -22.72 -0.04 0.19
C GLN A 177 -23.28 1.39 0.42
N LEU A 178 -23.50 1.78 1.68
CA LEU A 178 -24.05 3.09 2.06
C LEU A 178 -22.98 4.17 2.31
N HIS A 179 -21.70 3.84 2.16
CA HIS A 179 -20.60 4.78 2.45
C HIS A 179 -20.52 5.91 1.41
N SER A 180 -20.30 7.15 1.88
CA SER A 180 -20.24 8.36 1.07
C SER A 180 -19.31 8.30 -0.15
N GLU A 181 -18.04 7.96 0.05
CA GLU A 181 -17.03 7.95 -1.03
C GLU A 181 -17.12 6.74 -1.99
N TRP A 182 -17.23 5.51 -1.48
CA TRP A 182 -17.11 4.27 -2.27
C TRP A 182 -18.34 3.37 -2.26
N GLY A 183 -19.44 3.76 -1.59
CA GLY A 183 -20.64 2.93 -1.49
C GLY A 183 -21.23 2.56 -2.84
N LYS A 184 -21.26 3.52 -3.79
CA LYS A 184 -21.63 3.27 -5.19
C LYS A 184 -20.75 2.22 -5.88
N TYR A 185 -19.45 2.19 -5.56
CA TYR A 185 -18.52 1.20 -6.11
C TYR A 185 -18.76 -0.19 -5.52
N ALA A 186 -18.92 -0.27 -4.18
CA ALA A 186 -19.26 -1.51 -3.49
C ALA A 186 -20.60 -2.11 -3.96
N LEU A 187 -21.63 -1.27 -4.13
CA LEU A 187 -22.92 -1.65 -4.71
C LEU A 187 -22.75 -2.17 -6.15
N SER A 188 -21.96 -1.49 -6.98
CA SER A 188 -21.71 -1.96 -8.35
C SER A 188 -20.95 -3.30 -8.43
N LEU A 189 -20.16 -3.65 -7.41
CA LEU A 189 -19.51 -4.95 -7.28
C LEU A 189 -20.49 -6.05 -6.85
N LEU A 190 -21.50 -5.73 -6.03
CA LEU A 190 -22.59 -6.65 -5.69
C LEU A 190 -23.46 -6.94 -6.92
N GLU A 191 -23.76 -5.93 -7.74
CA GLU A 191 -24.60 -6.08 -8.95
C GLU A 191 -23.88 -6.75 -10.12
N LYS A 192 -22.64 -6.34 -10.43
CA LYS A 192 -21.88 -6.79 -11.63
C LYS A 192 -20.97 -8.00 -11.38
N GLY A 193 -20.97 -8.49 -10.14
CA GLY A 193 -20.06 -9.50 -9.63
C GLY A 193 -18.65 -8.98 -9.37
N PHE A 194 -18.02 -9.57 -8.35
CA PHE A 194 -16.62 -9.42 -7.97
C PHE A 194 -15.91 -10.77 -8.12
N ASP A 195 -14.58 -10.74 -8.23
CA ASP A 195 -13.77 -11.96 -8.30
C ASP A 195 -12.93 -12.10 -7.03
N ARG A 196 -12.57 -13.32 -6.66
CA ARG A 196 -11.54 -13.55 -5.63
C ARG A 196 -10.16 -13.39 -6.24
N PRO A 197 -9.18 -12.77 -5.54
CA PRO A 197 -7.81 -12.69 -6.04
C PRO A 197 -7.18 -14.09 -6.09
N ASP A 198 -6.70 -14.46 -7.28
CA ASP A 198 -6.19 -15.80 -7.62
C ASP A 198 -4.79 -16.08 -7.06
N ARG A 199 -4.12 -15.02 -6.59
CA ARG A 199 -2.75 -15.04 -6.09
C ARG A 199 -2.73 -14.66 -4.61
N GLY A 200 -1.92 -15.36 -3.83
CA GLY A 200 -1.70 -15.08 -2.41
C GLY A 200 -1.80 -16.34 -1.57
N GLU A 201 -1.29 -16.26 -0.34
CA GLU A 201 -1.24 -17.37 0.61
C GLU A 201 -2.03 -17.01 1.88
N LEU A 202 -2.77 -17.98 2.43
CA LEU A 202 -3.45 -17.86 3.72
C LEU A 202 -2.57 -18.47 4.81
N VAL A 203 -1.85 -17.63 5.55
CA VAL A 203 -0.88 -18.07 6.55
C VAL A 203 -1.58 -18.24 7.91
N GLY A 204 -1.47 -19.43 8.49
CA GLY A 204 -2.01 -19.73 9.84
C GLY A 204 -3.54 -19.58 9.98
N GLY A 205 -4.28 -19.55 8.87
CA GLY A 205 -5.74 -19.35 8.87
C GLY A 205 -6.19 -17.93 9.23
N VAL A 206 -5.26 -16.98 9.40
CA VAL A 206 -5.58 -15.58 9.75
C VAL A 206 -5.93 -14.80 8.49
N LEU A 207 -7.03 -14.03 8.51
CA LEU A 207 -7.41 -13.18 7.39
C LEU A 207 -6.36 -12.08 7.12
N PRO A 208 -6.25 -11.59 5.86
CA PRO A 208 -5.57 -10.33 5.55
C PRO A 208 -6.32 -9.14 6.17
N LEU A 209 -5.79 -7.93 5.98
CA LEU A 209 -6.45 -6.69 6.39
C LEU A 209 -7.73 -6.48 5.57
N VAL A 210 -8.87 -6.45 6.27
CA VAL A 210 -10.23 -6.29 5.72
C VAL A 210 -10.94 -5.22 6.54
N PRO A 211 -11.65 -4.26 5.91
CA PRO A 211 -12.54 -3.37 6.63
C PRO A 211 -13.83 -4.13 6.97
N ILE A 212 -14.04 -4.49 8.25
CA ILE A 212 -15.21 -5.29 8.66
C ILE A 212 -16.46 -4.41 8.78
N LYS A 213 -16.28 -3.14 9.16
CA LYS A 213 -17.37 -2.22 9.47
C LYS A 213 -17.12 -0.87 8.81
N SER A 214 -18.13 -0.39 8.08
CA SER A 214 -18.13 0.94 7.48
C SER A 214 -17.97 2.04 8.54
N ALA A 215 -17.07 2.99 8.26
CA ALA A 215 -16.79 4.18 9.07
C ALA A 215 -16.82 5.40 8.14
N GLU A 216 -17.42 6.49 8.60
CA GLU A 216 -17.41 7.78 7.88
C GLU A 216 -16.31 8.68 8.43
N LYS A 217 -15.78 9.57 7.59
CA LYS A 217 -14.63 10.45 7.90
C LYS A 217 -14.78 11.27 9.19
N GLY A 218 -16.00 11.65 9.57
CA GLY A 218 -16.26 12.40 10.81
C GLY A 218 -16.23 11.58 12.11
N LYS A 219 -16.14 10.24 12.04
CA LYS A 219 -16.13 9.33 13.21
C LYS A 219 -14.73 8.88 13.62
N LEU A 220 -13.74 9.09 12.77
CA LEU A 220 -12.34 8.67 12.97
C LEU A 220 -11.43 9.89 13.05
N THR A 221 -10.29 9.78 13.74
CA THR A 221 -9.26 10.82 13.68
C THR A 221 -8.65 10.91 12.27
N ALA A 222 -7.99 12.02 11.95
CA ALA A 222 -7.42 12.23 10.62
C ALA A 222 -6.39 11.14 10.20
N SER A 223 -5.64 10.57 11.15
CA SER A 223 -4.68 9.48 10.88
C SER A 223 -5.38 8.13 10.74
N GLU A 224 -6.35 7.82 11.60
CA GLU A 224 -7.19 6.63 11.49
C GLU A 224 -7.96 6.59 10.17
N TRP A 225 -8.54 7.73 9.77
CA TRP A 225 -9.22 7.87 8.49
C TRP A 225 -8.30 7.53 7.30
N LYS A 226 -7.07 8.07 7.27
CA LYS A 226 -6.10 7.78 6.21
C LYS A 226 -5.77 6.29 6.11
N VAL A 227 -5.47 5.64 7.24
CA VAL A 227 -5.15 4.21 7.30
C VAL A 227 -6.36 3.35 6.92
N TYR A 228 -7.55 3.69 7.44
CA TYR A 228 -8.80 3.00 7.14
C TYR A 228 -9.20 3.13 5.66
N GLN A 229 -9.09 4.33 5.08
CA GLN A 229 -9.34 4.58 3.66
C GLN A 229 -8.37 3.78 2.78
N LEU A 230 -7.08 3.70 3.16
CA LEU A 230 -6.08 2.90 2.45
C LEU A 230 -6.41 1.40 2.47
N ILE A 231 -6.73 0.85 3.65
CA ILE A 231 -7.15 -0.56 3.80
C ILE A 231 -8.41 -0.84 2.96
N THR A 232 -9.39 0.06 3.02
CA THR A 232 -10.68 -0.12 2.31
C THR A 232 -10.53 -0.04 0.80
N LYS A 233 -9.78 0.94 0.28
CA LYS A 233 -9.51 1.05 -1.16
C LYS A 233 -8.72 -0.15 -1.70
N ASN A 234 -7.72 -0.64 -0.97
CA ASN A 234 -6.99 -1.85 -1.37
C ASN A 234 -7.89 -3.09 -1.32
N PHE A 235 -8.75 -3.25 -0.30
CA PHE A 235 -9.71 -4.36 -0.24
C PHE A 235 -10.61 -4.37 -1.48
N LEU A 236 -11.31 -3.26 -1.76
CA LEU A 236 -12.19 -3.12 -2.92
C LEU A 236 -11.43 -3.36 -4.24
N ALA A 237 -10.23 -2.81 -4.40
CA ALA A 237 -9.40 -3.01 -5.59
C ALA A 237 -8.98 -4.48 -5.78
N SER A 238 -8.69 -5.21 -4.71
CA SER A 238 -8.21 -6.60 -4.78
C SER A 238 -9.28 -7.63 -5.14
N ILE A 239 -10.57 -7.31 -4.93
CA ILE A 239 -11.72 -8.13 -5.33
C ILE A 239 -12.37 -7.65 -6.64
N SER A 240 -11.95 -6.49 -7.13
CA SER A 240 -12.41 -5.97 -8.41
C SER A 240 -11.84 -6.76 -9.59
N LYS A 241 -12.52 -6.69 -10.72
CA LYS A 241 -12.02 -7.21 -12.00
C LYS A 241 -10.71 -6.50 -12.37
N PRO A 242 -9.74 -7.19 -12.99
CA PRO A 242 -8.50 -6.56 -13.45
C PRO A 242 -8.80 -5.48 -14.49
N ALA A 243 -7.87 -4.55 -14.69
CA ALA A 243 -8.02 -3.51 -15.71
C ALA A 243 -7.41 -3.99 -17.03
N THR A 244 -8.09 -3.75 -18.17
CA THR A 244 -7.54 -4.07 -19.50
C THR A 244 -7.07 -2.80 -20.19
N VAL A 245 -5.87 -2.88 -20.75
CA VAL A 245 -5.24 -1.79 -21.50
C VAL A 245 -4.92 -2.29 -22.90
N ASN A 246 -5.12 -1.44 -23.90
CA ASN A 246 -4.65 -1.71 -25.25
C ASN A 246 -3.26 -1.08 -25.38
N CYS A 247 -2.31 -1.87 -25.82
CA CYS A 247 -0.93 -1.50 -26.05
C CYS A 247 -0.68 -1.45 -27.56
N VAL A 248 0.02 -0.41 -28.02
CA VAL A 248 0.51 -0.29 -29.40
C VAL A 248 2.01 -0.06 -29.35
N ASP A 249 2.73 -0.99 -29.95
CA ASP A 249 4.17 -0.90 -30.19
C ASP A 249 4.39 -0.65 -31.68
N ALA A 250 4.93 0.52 -32.02
CA ALA A 250 5.21 0.92 -33.38
C ALA A 250 6.71 1.19 -33.57
N SER A 251 7.29 0.61 -34.62
CA SER A 251 8.70 0.78 -34.98
C SER A 251 8.82 1.66 -36.22
N PHE A 252 9.67 2.69 -36.15
CA PHE A 252 9.90 3.65 -37.22
C PHE A 252 11.36 3.65 -37.64
N LYS A 253 11.62 3.79 -38.94
CA LYS A 253 12.95 4.05 -39.51
C LYS A 253 13.08 5.51 -39.93
N ILE A 254 14.14 6.19 -39.47
CA ILE A 254 14.49 7.58 -39.85
C ILE A 254 15.98 7.56 -40.25
N GLY A 255 16.30 7.84 -41.51
CA GLY A 255 17.62 7.49 -42.05
C GLY A 255 17.89 6.01 -41.83
N ASP A 256 19.02 5.69 -41.19
CA ASP A 256 19.41 4.32 -40.83
C ASP A 256 19.09 3.92 -39.37
N GLU A 257 18.46 4.80 -38.59
CA GLU A 257 18.13 4.55 -37.19
C GLU A 257 16.69 4.05 -37.00
N LEU A 258 16.51 3.15 -36.02
CA LEU A 258 15.23 2.60 -35.60
C LEU A 258 14.77 3.23 -34.29
N PHE A 259 13.52 3.71 -34.27
CA PHE A 259 12.87 4.32 -33.12
C PHE A 259 11.62 3.52 -32.74
N GLY A 260 11.45 3.23 -31.45
CA GLY A 260 10.24 2.59 -30.92
C GLY A 260 9.32 3.59 -30.23
N LEU A 261 8.02 3.50 -30.50
CA LEU A 261 6.95 4.16 -29.74
C LEU A 261 6.11 3.09 -29.06
N HIS A 262 6.02 3.18 -27.73
CA HIS A 262 5.10 2.38 -26.93
C HIS A 262 4.01 3.29 -26.38
N ALA A 263 2.75 3.00 -26.73
CA ALA A 263 1.59 3.74 -26.26
C ALA A 263 0.56 2.78 -25.62
N GLN A 264 -0.05 3.21 -24.53
CA GLN A 264 -1.08 2.45 -23.81
C GLN A 264 -2.34 3.29 -23.62
N SER A 265 -3.51 2.67 -23.76
CA SER A 265 -4.81 3.30 -23.49
C SER A 265 -5.71 2.38 -22.69
N LEU A 266 -6.37 2.94 -21.67
CA LEU A 266 -7.20 2.21 -20.72
C LEU A 266 -8.58 1.90 -21.30
N GLN A 267 -8.80 0.62 -21.64
CA GLN A 267 -10.07 0.14 -22.18
C GLN A 267 -11.09 -0.13 -21.06
N ASN A 268 -10.74 -0.98 -20.10
CA ASN A 268 -11.59 -1.27 -18.93
C ASN A 268 -10.89 -0.84 -17.64
N LYS A 269 -11.51 0.09 -16.90
CA LYS A 269 -10.91 0.64 -15.66
C LYS A 269 -10.73 -0.39 -14.54
N GLY A 270 -11.61 -1.40 -14.43
CA GLY A 270 -11.52 -2.43 -13.39
C GLY A 270 -11.28 -1.85 -11.98
N PHE A 271 -10.25 -2.36 -11.29
CA PHE A 271 -9.81 -1.88 -9.97
C PHE A 271 -9.28 -0.42 -9.95
N LEU A 272 -8.85 0.14 -11.08
CA LEU A 272 -8.38 1.54 -11.15
C LEU A 272 -9.53 2.53 -10.93
N GLY A 273 -10.79 2.09 -11.05
CA GLY A 273 -11.96 2.89 -10.70
C GLY A 273 -12.01 3.31 -9.22
N ILE A 274 -11.40 2.53 -8.31
CA ILE A 274 -11.29 2.85 -6.87
C ILE A 274 -9.86 3.28 -6.47
N MET A 275 -8.84 2.88 -7.24
CA MET A 275 -7.43 3.24 -7.04
C MET A 275 -6.78 3.82 -8.32
N PRO A 276 -7.16 5.04 -8.75
CA PRO A 276 -6.64 5.63 -10.00
C PRO A 276 -5.13 5.95 -9.93
N GLY A 277 -4.59 6.19 -8.74
CA GLY A 277 -3.16 6.50 -8.56
C GLY A 277 -2.20 5.32 -8.78
N LEU A 278 -2.69 4.09 -9.01
CA LEU A 278 -1.83 2.92 -9.19
C LEU A 278 -1.18 2.82 -10.58
N SER A 279 -1.69 3.55 -11.58
CA SER A 279 -1.18 3.53 -12.95
C SER A 279 -1.32 4.89 -13.63
N SER A 280 -0.31 5.33 -14.38
CA SER A 280 -0.35 6.56 -15.17
C SER A 280 -0.97 6.38 -16.58
N VAL A 281 -1.75 5.33 -16.80
CA VAL A 281 -2.35 5.02 -18.12
C VAL A 281 -3.60 5.89 -18.32
N GLY A 282 -3.56 6.73 -19.36
CA GLY A 282 -4.68 7.57 -19.76
C GLY A 282 -5.78 6.79 -20.49
N THR A 283 -6.92 7.46 -20.71
CA THR A 283 -7.98 7.00 -21.63
C THR A 283 -7.87 7.65 -23.00
N ASP A 284 -6.68 8.16 -23.36
CA ASP A 284 -6.45 8.88 -24.60
C ASP A 284 -6.48 7.92 -25.80
N GLU A 285 -6.93 8.39 -26.96
CA GLU A 285 -6.98 7.53 -28.16
C GLU A 285 -5.57 7.20 -28.67
N LEU A 286 -5.35 5.93 -29.00
CA LEU A 286 -4.08 5.45 -29.54
C LEU A 286 -3.88 5.95 -30.99
N PRO A 287 -2.66 6.38 -31.36
CA PRO A 287 -2.36 6.78 -32.72
C PRO A 287 -2.54 5.59 -33.68
N LYS A 288 -3.30 5.81 -34.75
CA LYS A 288 -3.58 4.80 -35.78
C LYS A 288 -2.54 4.92 -36.89
N PHE A 289 -1.62 3.96 -36.95
CA PHE A 289 -0.64 3.86 -38.02
C PHE A 289 -1.17 3.00 -39.17
N LYS A 290 -0.70 3.27 -40.38
CA LYS A 290 -0.88 2.42 -41.56
C LYS A 290 0.50 2.09 -42.12
N LEU A 291 0.65 0.84 -42.57
CA LEU A 291 1.78 0.38 -43.38
C LEU A 291 1.53 0.74 -44.85
#